data_AF-A0A7Z6SPS6-F1
#
_entry.id   AF-A0A7Z6SPS6-F1
#
_cell.length_a   1.000
_cell.length_b   1.000
_cell.length_c   1.000
_cell.angle_alpha   90.00
_cell.angle_beta   90.00
_cell.angle_gamma   90.00
#
_symmetry.space_group_name_H-M   'P 1'
#
loop_
_entity.id
_entity.type
_entity.pdbx_description
1 polymer ?
#
loop_
_entity_poly.entity_id
_entity_poly.type
_entity_poly.pdbx_seq_one_letter_code
_entity_poly.pdbx_strand_id
1 'polypeptide(L)'
;SVGVIVFGFGNNIKEGTSVKRTKSLMKVPVGDAVVGRVLNALGEPIDGKGEIETNEFSLIEQKAPGIMDRKSVHEPLQTGIKAIDALVPIGRGQRELIIGDKQTGKTTVAIDA
;
A
#
# COMPACT_ATOMS: atom_id res chain seq x y z
N SER A 1 16.79 26.39 5.98
CA SER A 1 16.34 25.79 4.71
C SER A 1 15.59 24.50 5.03
N VAL A 2 14.70 24.05 4.16
CA VAL A 2 13.97 22.78 4.32
C VAL A 2 14.26 21.93 3.08
N GLY A 3 14.65 20.67 3.28
CA GLY A 3 14.74 19.70 2.19
C GLY A 3 13.34 19.24 1.80
N VAL A 4 13.02 19.29 0.51
CA VAL A 4 11.70 18.90 -0.01
C VAL A 4 11.90 17.82 -1.07
N ILE A 5 11.09 16.77 -0.98
CA ILE A 5 10.97 15.74 -2.02
C ILE A 5 9.78 16.14 -2.91
N VAL A 6 9.99 16.13 -4.22
CA VAL A 6 8.94 16.44 -5.20
C VAL A 6 8.26 15.14 -5.60
N PHE A 7 6.95 15.06 -5.40
CA PHE A 7 6.12 13.98 -5.92
C PHE A 7 5.58 14.38 -7.30
N GLY A 8 6.22 13.89 -8.36
CA GLY A 8 5.86 14.18 -9.75
C GLY A 8 7.00 14.79 -10.55
N PHE A 9 6.66 15.47 -11.65
CA PHE A 9 7.64 16.08 -12.55
C PHE A 9 8.15 17.42 -12.02
N GLY A 10 9.46 17.52 -11.80
CA GLY A 10 10.11 18.74 -11.32
C GLY A 10 10.36 19.81 -12.39
N ASN A 11 10.07 19.52 -13.67
CA ASN A 11 10.51 20.34 -14.82
C ASN A 11 10.01 21.79 -14.79
N ASN A 12 8.88 22.05 -14.10
CA ASN A 12 8.28 23.38 -13.99
C ASN A 12 8.70 24.13 -12.71
N ILE A 13 9.52 23.52 -11.85
CA ILE A 13 9.99 24.12 -10.60
C ILE A 13 11.31 24.84 -10.86
N LYS A 14 11.36 26.13 -10.52
CA LYS A 14 12.54 26.98 -10.70
C LYS A 14 12.87 27.74 -9.43
N GLU A 15 14.08 28.28 -9.35
CA GLU A 15 14.44 29.21 -8.29
C GLU A 15 13.45 30.38 -8.23
N GLY A 16 13.05 30.77 -7.02
CA GLY A 16 12.03 31.81 -6.79
C GLY A 16 10.57 31.33 -6.91
N THR A 17 10.31 30.05 -7.25
CA THR A 17 8.93 29.51 -7.28
C THR A 17 8.29 29.60 -5.90
N SER A 18 7.11 30.20 -5.83
CA SER A 18 6.35 30.32 -4.58
C SER A 18 5.78 28.95 -4.18
N VAL A 19 5.95 28.60 -2.91
CA VAL A 19 5.37 27.39 -2.31
C VAL A 19 4.44 27.76 -1.16
N LYS A 20 3.41 26.95 -0.95
CA LYS A 20 2.45 27.14 0.15
C LYS A 20 2.26 25.83 0.89
N ARG A 21 2.11 25.92 2.20
CA ARG A 21 1.75 24.77 3.03
C ARG A 21 0.28 24.44 2.82
N THR A 22 -0.04 23.17 2.60
CA THR A 22 -1.42 22.66 2.56
C THR A 22 -2.07 22.62 3.94
N LYS A 23 -1.26 22.68 5.02
CA LYS A 23 -1.69 22.52 6.43
C LYS A 23 -2.41 21.20 6.72
N SER A 24 -2.23 20.21 5.87
CA SER A 24 -2.74 18.86 6.03
C SER A 24 -1.58 17.87 6.16
N LEU A 25 -1.79 16.81 6.94
CA LEU A 25 -0.92 15.65 6.89
C LEU A 25 -1.23 14.83 5.63
N MET A 26 -0.25 14.06 5.18
CA MET A 26 -0.41 13.17 4.03
C MET A 26 -1.39 12.04 4.36
N LYS A 27 -2.44 11.93 3.56
CA LYS A 27 -3.52 10.95 3.72
C LYS A 27 -3.99 10.46 2.36
N VAL A 28 -4.53 9.24 2.33
CA VAL A 28 -5.04 8.58 1.12
C VAL A 28 -6.49 8.13 1.34
N PRO A 29 -7.32 8.06 0.29
CA PRO A 29 -8.66 7.48 0.38
C PRO A 29 -8.57 6.02 0.79
N VAL A 30 -9.52 5.59 1.63
CA VAL A 30 -9.66 4.20 2.08
C VAL A 30 -11.14 3.78 2.05
N GLY A 31 -11.42 2.54 2.43
CA GLY A 31 -12.77 1.98 2.46
C GLY A 31 -13.17 1.33 1.13
N ASP A 32 -14.44 0.91 1.04
CA ASP A 32 -14.94 0.11 -0.08
C ASP A 32 -14.86 0.83 -1.44
N ALA A 33 -14.88 2.16 -1.43
CA ALA A 33 -14.80 2.98 -2.64
C ALA A 33 -13.51 2.77 -3.46
N VAL A 34 -12.43 2.27 -2.84
CA VAL A 34 -11.15 2.01 -3.52
C VAL A 34 -11.06 0.58 -4.08
N VAL A 35 -11.97 -0.32 -3.71
CA VAL A 35 -11.93 -1.72 -4.15
C VAL A 35 -12.16 -1.80 -5.66
N GLY A 36 -11.28 -2.51 -6.38
CA GLY A 36 -11.35 -2.66 -7.84
C GLY A 36 -10.87 -1.44 -8.65
N ARG A 37 -10.26 -0.46 -7.98
CA ARG A 37 -9.66 0.73 -8.59
C ARG A 37 -8.13 0.57 -8.68
N VAL A 38 -7.51 1.29 -9.62
CA VAL A 38 -6.04 1.42 -9.68
C VAL A 38 -5.66 2.83 -9.27
N LEU A 39 -4.89 2.94 -8.18
CA LEU A 39 -4.45 4.20 -7.60
C LEU A 39 -2.93 4.35 -7.70
N ASN A 40 -2.44 5.58 -7.76
CA ASN A 40 -1.02 5.88 -7.54
C ASN A 40 -0.66 5.96 -6.05
N ALA A 41 0.61 6.21 -5.73
CA ALA A 41 1.10 6.28 -4.34
C ALA A 41 0.52 7.43 -3.50
N LEU A 42 -0.09 8.43 -4.15
CA LEU A 42 -0.78 9.55 -3.49
C LEU A 42 -2.29 9.28 -3.32
N GLY A 43 -2.78 8.12 -3.78
CA GLY A 43 -4.18 7.75 -3.72
C GLY A 43 -5.05 8.32 -4.84
N GLU A 44 -4.44 8.84 -5.92
CA GLU A 44 -5.16 9.38 -7.07
C GLU A 44 -5.47 8.26 -8.08
N PRO A 45 -6.68 8.21 -8.67
CA PRO A 45 -7.05 7.18 -9.62
C PRO A 45 -6.34 7.35 -10.97
N ILE A 46 -5.77 6.26 -11.48
CA ILE A 46 -5.06 6.21 -12.77
C ILE A 46 -5.69 5.22 -13.76
N ASP A 47 -6.84 4.66 -13.42
CA ASP A 47 -7.58 3.68 -14.23
C ASP A 47 -8.55 4.30 -15.25
N GLY A 48 -8.70 5.62 -15.25
CA GLY A 48 -9.64 6.33 -16.14
C GLY A 48 -11.12 6.14 -15.80
N LYS A 49 -11.47 5.57 -14.63
CA LYS A 49 -12.86 5.33 -14.22
C LYS A 49 -13.50 6.51 -13.46
N GLY A 50 -12.93 7.71 -13.55
CA GLY A 50 -13.36 8.89 -12.80
C GLY A 50 -12.76 8.98 -11.40
N GLU A 51 -13.29 9.88 -10.58
CA GLU A 51 -12.80 10.12 -9.22
C GLU A 51 -13.18 8.98 -8.24
N ILE A 52 -12.61 9.00 -7.04
CA ILE A 52 -12.98 8.09 -5.94
C ILE A 52 -13.95 8.85 -5.04
N GLU A 53 -15.22 8.50 -5.06
CA GLU A 53 -16.22 9.09 -4.17
C GLU A 53 -16.14 8.46 -2.77
N THR A 54 -15.36 9.07 -1.87
CA THR A 54 -15.26 8.64 -0.47
C THR A 54 -15.10 9.81 0.48
N ASN A 55 -15.65 9.66 1.68
CA ASN A 55 -15.42 10.56 2.80
C ASN A 55 -14.39 10.00 3.79
N GLU A 56 -13.86 8.79 3.54
CA GLU A 56 -12.95 8.08 4.42
C GLU A 56 -11.50 8.21 3.95
N PHE A 57 -10.63 8.65 4.87
CA PHE A 57 -9.21 8.84 4.60
C PHE A 57 -8.38 8.32 5.77
N SER A 58 -7.24 7.70 5.47
CA SER A 58 -6.24 7.33 6.48
C SER A 58 -4.92 8.06 6.26
N LEU A 59 -4.22 8.35 7.35
CA LEU A 59 -2.86 8.90 7.31
C LEU A 59 -1.90 7.82 6.80
N ILE A 60 -0.95 8.21 5.95
CA ILE A 60 0.07 7.26 5.44
C ILE A 60 1.01 6.84 6.57
N GLU A 61 1.41 7.79 7.41
CA GLU A 61 2.27 7.54 8.56
C GLU A 61 1.42 7.45 9.82
N GLN A 62 1.17 6.23 10.28
CA GLN A 62 0.54 5.93 11.56
C GLN A 62 1.34 4.90 12.33
N LYS A 63 1.26 4.95 13.67
CA LYS A 63 1.90 3.95 14.52
C LYS A 63 1.26 2.58 14.28
N ALA A 64 2.10 1.54 14.22
CA ALA A 64 1.63 0.17 14.21
C ALA A 64 0.96 -0.20 15.56
N PRO A 65 0.07 -1.21 15.59
CA PRO A 65 -0.53 -1.69 16.83
C PRO A 65 0.51 -2.12 17.87
N GLY A 66 0.25 -1.80 19.14
CA GLY A 66 1.12 -2.13 20.27
C GLY A 66 1.13 -3.63 20.57
N ILE A 67 1.85 -4.04 21.62
CA ILE A 67 1.90 -5.46 22.03
C ILE A 67 0.53 -5.94 22.51
N MET A 68 -0.15 -5.13 23.33
CA MET A 68 -1.44 -5.48 23.94
C MET A 68 -2.59 -5.51 22.92
N ASP A 69 -2.45 -4.83 21.79
CA ASP A 69 -3.46 -4.76 20.72
C ASP A 69 -3.36 -5.95 19.75
N ARG A 70 -2.41 -6.88 19.98
CA ARG A 70 -2.15 -8.02 19.10
C ARG A 70 -2.71 -9.30 19.69
N LYS A 71 -3.16 -10.17 18.79
CA LYS A 71 -3.52 -11.57 19.08
C LYS A 71 -2.51 -12.47 18.38
N SER A 72 -2.23 -13.64 18.96
CA SER A 72 -1.46 -14.68 18.27
C SER A 72 -2.12 -15.04 16.94
N VAL A 73 -1.31 -15.21 15.90
CA VAL A 73 -1.78 -15.69 14.60
C VAL A 73 -2.27 -17.13 14.78
N HIS A 74 -3.54 -17.36 14.47
CA HIS A 74 -4.23 -18.65 14.72
C HIS A 74 -5.23 -19.02 13.62
N GLU A 75 -5.46 -18.13 12.65
CA GLU A 75 -6.35 -18.38 11.52
C GLU A 75 -5.50 -18.55 10.25
N PRO A 76 -5.71 -19.62 9.45
CA PRO A 76 -4.97 -19.81 8.22
C PRO A 76 -5.36 -18.79 7.14
N LEU A 77 -4.36 -18.36 6.37
CA LEU A 77 -4.53 -17.68 5.09
C LEU A 77 -4.21 -18.71 4.00
N GLN A 78 -5.26 -19.28 3.41
CA GLN A 78 -5.13 -20.32 2.39
C GLN A 78 -4.65 -19.69 1.07
N THR A 79 -3.56 -20.23 0.51
CA THR A 79 -3.01 -19.80 -0.78
C THR A 79 -3.49 -20.67 -1.94
N GLY A 80 -4.02 -21.86 -1.67
CA GLY A 80 -4.36 -22.84 -2.70
C GLY A 80 -3.14 -23.54 -3.31
N ILE A 81 -1.92 -23.17 -2.92
CA ILE A 81 -0.68 -23.76 -3.39
C ILE A 81 -0.29 -24.86 -2.43
N LYS A 82 -0.47 -26.12 -2.83
CA LYS A 82 -0.19 -27.31 -1.99
C LYS A 82 1.15 -27.27 -1.28
N ALA A 83 2.21 -26.83 -1.97
CA ALA A 83 3.54 -26.75 -1.38
C ALA A 83 3.62 -25.72 -0.24
N ILE A 84 2.93 -24.59 -0.35
CA ILE A 84 2.89 -23.55 0.69
C ILE A 84 1.96 -24.00 1.81
N ASP A 85 0.71 -24.33 1.50
CA ASP A 85 -0.29 -24.65 2.52
C ASP A 85 0.06 -25.90 3.35
N ALA A 86 0.83 -26.85 2.79
CA ALA A 86 1.26 -28.06 3.51
C ALA A 86 2.60 -27.93 4.23
N LEU A 87 3.58 -27.21 3.66
CA LEU A 87 4.95 -27.18 4.19
C LEU A 87 5.31 -25.87 4.89
N VAL A 88 4.76 -24.75 4.43
CA VAL A 88 5.03 -23.40 4.95
C VAL A 88 3.71 -22.63 5.06
N PRO A 89 2.77 -23.06 5.93
CA PRO A 89 1.46 -22.45 6.02
C PRO A 89 1.55 -20.99 6.48
N ILE A 90 0.76 -20.12 5.85
CA ILE A 90 0.70 -18.69 6.16
C ILE A 90 -0.55 -18.42 7.00
N GLY A 91 -0.41 -17.68 8.10
CA GLY A 91 -1.55 -17.27 8.93
C GLY A 91 -1.97 -15.80 8.73
N ARG A 92 -3.23 -15.49 9.03
CA ARG A 92 -3.77 -14.12 9.01
C ARG A 92 -3.06 -13.26 10.06
N GLY A 93 -2.34 -12.24 9.62
CA GLY A 93 -1.50 -11.38 10.46
C GLY A 93 0.00 -11.74 10.46
N GLN A 94 0.40 -12.79 9.75
CA GLN A 94 1.80 -13.14 9.49
C GLN A 94 2.41 -12.25 8.39
N ARG A 95 3.74 -12.15 8.38
CA ARG A 95 4.52 -11.53 7.30
C ARG A 95 5.42 -12.60 6.71
N GLU A 96 5.13 -13.02 5.49
CA GLU A 96 5.87 -14.08 4.79
C GLU A 96 6.63 -13.48 3.59
N LEU A 97 7.92 -13.80 3.47
CA LEU A 97 8.78 -13.26 2.42
C LEU A 97 8.81 -14.21 1.21
N ILE A 98 8.46 -13.70 0.03
CA ILE A 98 8.64 -14.40 -1.26
C ILE A 98 9.92 -13.88 -1.92
N ILE A 99 10.98 -14.69 -1.96
CA ILE A 99 12.31 -14.31 -2.47
C ILE A 99 12.83 -15.32 -3.51
N GLY A 100 13.63 -14.83 -4.45
CA GLY A 100 14.27 -15.65 -5.50
C GLY A 100 14.67 -14.82 -6.72
N ASP A 101 15.33 -15.45 -7.67
CA ASP A 101 15.89 -14.82 -8.88
C ASP A 101 14.82 -14.30 -9.86
N LYS A 102 15.24 -13.60 -10.91
CA LYS A 102 14.34 -13.18 -11.98
C LYS A 102 13.61 -14.40 -12.57
N GLN A 103 12.32 -14.24 -12.90
CA GLN A 103 11.50 -15.27 -13.54
C GLN A 103 11.29 -16.58 -12.74
N THR A 104 11.48 -16.57 -11.42
CA THR A 104 11.21 -17.73 -10.55
C THR A 104 9.75 -17.85 -10.08
N GLY A 105 8.81 -17.11 -10.68
CA GLY A 105 7.38 -17.22 -10.35
C GLY A 105 6.91 -16.45 -9.10
N LYS A 106 7.72 -15.55 -8.53
CA LYS A 106 7.33 -14.76 -7.33
C LYS A 106 5.99 -14.03 -7.47
N THR A 107 5.76 -13.40 -8.62
CA THR A 107 4.51 -12.67 -8.90
C THR A 107 3.33 -13.64 -9.09
N THR A 108 3.55 -14.79 -9.71
CA THR A 108 2.53 -15.83 -9.89
C THR A 108 2.02 -16.32 -8.54
N VAL A 109 2.93 -16.59 -7.60
CA VAL A 109 2.56 -16.97 -6.23
C VAL A 109 1.68 -15.92 -5.56
N ALA A 110 1.92 -14.62 -5.77
CA ALA A 110 1.14 -13.56 -5.13
C ALA A 110 -0.21 -13.26 -5.80
N ILE A 111 -0.41 -13.64 -7.07
CA ILE A 111 -1.66 -13.41 -7.81
C ILE A 111 -2.61 -14.60 -7.66
N ASP A 112 -2.06 -15.83 -7.64
CA ASP A 112 -2.86 -17.05 -7.53
C ASP A 112 -3.22 -17.39 -6.07
N ALA A 113 -2.54 -16.78 -5.09
CA ALA A 113 -2.75 -16.99 -3.66
C ALA A 113 -3.93 -16.20 -3.06
#